data_AF-A0A3S0SB08-F1
#
_entry.id   AF-A0A3S0SB08-F1
#
_cell.length_a   1.000
_cell.length_b   1.000
_cell.length_c   1.000
_cell.angle_alpha   90.00
_cell.angle_beta   90.00
_cell.angle_gamma   90.00
#
_symmetry.space_group_name_H-M   'P 1'
#
loop_
_entity.id
_entity.type
_entity.pdbx_description
1 polymer ?
#
loop_
_entity_poly.entity_id
_entity_poly.type
_entity_poly.pdbx_seq_one_letter_code
_entity_poly.pdbx_strand_id
1 'polypeptide(L)'
;MGQSYNLNANCTVATIAKIKLVQAPAHGSVDFVKENIFPNYRDGIRDKCNSRKSLGVSEYYTSKSGYFGRDMYKVRVSYGEGTIKDVTVNINVIKN
;
A
#
# COMPACT_ATOMS: atom_id res chain seq x y z
N MET A 1 -4.09 -2.25 -6.34
CA MET A 1 -2.74 -2.06 -5.77
C MET A 1 -2.88 -1.18 -4.55
N GLY A 2 -2.30 -1.59 -3.41
CA GLY A 2 -2.25 -0.78 -2.20
C GLY A 2 -0.98 0.08 -2.20
N GLN A 3 -1.04 1.24 -1.57
CA GLN A 3 0.11 2.12 -1.38
C GLN A 3 0.08 2.71 0.02
N SER A 4 1.24 2.71 0.68
CA SER A 4 1.44 3.32 1.99
C SER A 4 2.49 4.43 1.90
N TYR A 5 2.12 5.64 2.33
CA TYR A 5 2.98 6.82 2.31
C TYR A 5 2.63 7.74 3.49
N ASN A 6 3.63 8.48 3.98
CA ASN A 6 3.44 9.51 5.00
C ASN A 6 4.43 10.65 4.75
N LEU A 7 3.88 11.82 4.39
CA LEU A 7 4.63 13.01 3.99
C LEU A 7 4.35 14.17 4.95
N ASN A 8 5.35 15.03 5.08
CA ASN A 8 5.22 16.34 5.70
C ASN A 8 4.48 17.32 4.78
N ALA A 9 4.10 18.48 5.31
CA ALA A 9 3.47 19.55 4.54
C ALA A 9 4.35 20.14 3.42
N ASN A 10 5.67 19.93 3.46
CA ASN A 10 6.62 20.28 2.40
C ASN A 10 6.91 19.10 1.44
N CYS A 11 6.14 18.03 1.52
CA CYS A 11 6.26 16.81 0.72
C CYS A 11 7.56 16.02 0.92
N THR A 12 8.34 16.31 1.96
CA THR A 12 9.40 15.38 2.39
C THR A 12 8.79 14.19 3.10
N VAL A 13 9.48 13.05 3.05
CA VAL A 13 9.06 11.83 3.72
C VAL A 13 9.12 12.05 5.24
N ALA A 14 7.99 11.88 5.92
CA ALA A 14 7.94 11.92 7.38
C ALA A 14 8.42 10.60 7.97
N THR A 15 7.93 9.48 7.41
CA THR A 15 8.38 8.13 7.74
C THR A 15 8.07 7.19 6.59
N ILE A 16 8.89 6.15 6.42
CA ILE A 16 8.56 5.01 5.57
C ILE A 16 7.72 4.04 6.39
N ALA A 17 6.57 3.66 5.85
CA ALA A 17 5.69 2.69 6.50
C ALA A 17 6.42 1.35 6.68
N LYS A 18 6.29 0.74 7.85
CA LYS A 18 6.63 -0.67 8.06
C LYS A 18 5.36 -1.48 7.84
N ILE A 19 5.41 -2.41 6.89
CA ILE A 19 4.31 -3.29 6.55
C ILE A 19 4.64 -4.69 7.04
N LYS A 20 3.74 -5.29 7.81
CA LYS A 20 3.80 -6.69 8.24
C LYS A 20 2.60 -7.43 7.67
N LEU A 21 2.85 -8.52 6.95
CA LEU A 21 1.80 -9.45 6.55
C LEU A 21 1.24 -10.15 7.79
N VAL A 22 -0.06 -9.96 8.04
CA VAL A 22 -0.79 -10.57 9.17
C VAL A 22 -1.49 -11.85 8.69
N GLN A 23 -2.07 -11.80 7.50
CA GLN A 23 -2.70 -12.95 6.84
C GLN A 23 -2.31 -12.93 5.38
N ALA A 24 -1.67 -14.02 4.93
CA ALA A 24 -1.30 -14.20 3.54
C ALA A 24 -2.54 -14.43 2.65
N PRO A 25 -2.47 -14.05 1.35
CA PRO A 25 -3.48 -14.42 0.38
C PRO A 25 -3.57 -15.94 0.20
N ALA A 26 -4.77 -16.46 -0.02
CA ALA A 26 -4.99 -17.90 -0.21
C ALA A 26 -4.61 -18.35 -1.64
N HIS A 27 -4.77 -17.44 -2.61
CA HIS A 27 -4.68 -17.73 -4.04
C HIS A 27 -3.65 -16.86 -4.76
N GLY A 28 -2.64 -16.38 -4.05
CA GLY A 28 -1.55 -15.60 -4.63
C GLY A 28 -0.39 -15.36 -3.66
N SER A 29 0.40 -14.34 -3.96
CA SER A 29 1.44 -13.77 -3.10
C SER A 29 1.34 -12.24 -3.11
N VAL A 30 1.97 -11.60 -2.13
CA VAL A 30 2.08 -10.14 -2.07
C VAL A 30 3.51 -9.73 -1.76
N ASP A 31 4.02 -8.79 -2.54
CA ASP A 31 5.33 -8.18 -2.38
C ASP A 31 5.21 -6.71 -1.96
N PHE A 32 6.08 -6.30 -1.05
CA PHE A 32 6.13 -4.93 -0.51
C PHE A 32 7.40 -4.24 -0.99
N VAL A 33 7.25 -3.30 -1.92
CA VAL A 33 8.39 -2.67 -2.60
C VAL A 33 8.50 -1.21 -2.17
N LYS A 34 9.68 -0.83 -1.66
CA LYS A 34 10.00 0.58 -1.39
C LYS A 34 10.36 1.27 -2.70
N GLU A 35 9.55 2.22 -3.12
CA GLU A 35 9.77 2.92 -4.38
C GLU A 35 9.14 4.31 -4.40
N ASN A 36 9.43 5.06 -5.46
CA ASN A 36 8.90 6.39 -5.71
C ASN A 36 7.49 6.31 -6.30
N ILE A 37 6.48 6.62 -5.50
CA ILE A 37 5.06 6.56 -5.85
C ILE A 37 4.42 7.95 -5.88
N PHE A 38 3.33 8.11 -6.64
CA PHE A 38 2.47 9.28 -6.51
C PHE A 38 1.51 9.06 -5.33
N PRO A 39 1.56 9.89 -4.27
CA PRO A 39 0.59 9.81 -3.20
C PRO A 39 -0.79 10.29 -3.69
N ASN A 40 -1.82 10.04 -2.88
CA ASN A 40 -3.20 10.41 -3.16
C ASN A 40 -3.89 10.96 -1.89
N TYR A 41 -3.36 12.04 -1.35
CA TYR A 41 -4.02 12.79 -0.28
C TYR A 41 -5.30 13.41 -0.83
N ARG A 42 -6.46 13.16 -0.21
CA ARG A 42 -7.73 13.66 -0.75
C ARG A 42 -7.90 15.17 -0.61
N ASP A 43 -7.42 15.76 0.48
CA ASP A 43 -7.59 17.18 0.80
C ASP A 43 -6.48 17.70 1.74
N GLY A 44 -6.34 19.02 1.82
CA GLY A 44 -5.50 19.73 2.79
C GLY A 44 -4.10 20.09 2.29
N ILE A 45 -3.23 20.53 3.20
CA ILE A 45 -1.90 21.09 2.87
C ILE A 45 -0.97 20.12 2.10
N ARG A 46 -1.30 18.83 2.07
CA ARG A 46 -0.54 17.76 1.42
C ARG A 46 -1.04 17.38 0.04
N ASP A 47 -2.17 17.92 -0.41
CA ASP A 47 -2.72 17.61 -1.74
C ASP A 47 -1.73 18.00 -2.86
N LYS A 48 -1.00 19.09 -2.67
CA LYS A 48 0.11 19.50 -3.56
C LYS A 48 1.21 18.43 -3.74
N CYS A 49 1.32 17.45 -2.85
CA CYS A 49 2.30 16.37 -2.96
C CYS A 49 1.88 15.29 -3.97
N ASN A 50 0.62 15.24 -4.37
CA ASN A 50 0.09 14.26 -5.33
C ASN A 50 0.66 14.44 -6.75
N SER A 51 1.23 15.60 -7.06
CA SER A 51 1.85 15.92 -8.36
C SER A 51 3.30 15.45 -8.49
N ARG A 52 3.91 14.90 -7.43
CA ARG A 52 5.31 14.45 -7.44
C ARG A 52 5.46 13.04 -6.86
N LYS A 53 6.41 12.29 -7.41
CA LYS A 53 6.79 11.02 -6.80
C LYS A 53 7.51 11.27 -5.49
N SER A 54 7.14 10.49 -4.48
CA SER A 54 7.77 10.47 -3.16
C SER A 54 8.02 9.03 -2.74
N LEU A 55 9.06 8.80 -1.94
CA LEU A 55 9.37 7.46 -1.46
C LEU A 55 8.24 6.96 -0.55
N GLY A 56 7.73 5.77 -0.87
CA GLY A 56 6.69 5.08 -0.12
C GLY A 56 6.84 3.56 -0.26
N VAL A 57 5.77 2.82 0.02
CA VAL A 57 5.73 1.37 -0.17
C VAL A 57 4.53 1.00 -1.04
N SER A 58 4.79 0.29 -2.14
CA SER A 58 3.78 -0.30 -3.00
C SER A 58 3.53 -1.76 -2.64
N GLU A 59 2.28 -2.18 -2.78
CA GLU A 59 1.83 -3.55 -2.52
C GLU A 59 1.42 -4.20 -3.84
N TYR A 60 2.25 -5.14 -4.31
CA TYR A 60 2.06 -5.87 -5.56
C TYR A 60 1.49 -7.25 -5.26
N TYR A 61 0.33 -7.56 -5.83
CA TYR A 61 -0.29 -8.87 -5.71
C TYR A 61 -0.09 -9.66 -7.00
N THR A 62 0.29 -10.93 -6.86
CA THR A 62 0.40 -11.89 -7.96
C THR A 62 -0.50 -13.06 -7.68
N SER A 63 -1.52 -13.27 -8.52
CA SER A 63 -2.39 -14.45 -8.42
C SER A 63 -1.64 -15.72 -8.81
N LYS A 64 -2.00 -16.84 -8.19
CA LYS A 64 -1.62 -18.17 -8.68
C LYS A 64 -2.13 -18.35 -10.12
N SER A 65 -1.33 -19.02 -10.93
CA SER A 65 -1.68 -19.30 -12.33
C SER A 65 -3.04 -19.99 -12.43
N GLY A 66 -3.90 -19.48 -13.32
CA GLY A 66 -5.24 -20.02 -13.56
C GLY A 66 -6.29 -19.72 -12.47
N TYR A 67 -5.94 -19.02 -11.39
CA TYR A 67 -6.91 -18.63 -10.38
C TYR A 67 -7.75 -17.43 -10.84
N PHE A 68 -9.07 -17.55 -10.67
CA PHE A 68 -10.03 -16.47 -10.88
C PHE A 68 -10.99 -16.43 -9.69
N GLY A 69 -11.39 -15.23 -9.27
CA GLY A 69 -12.28 -15.03 -8.13
C GLY A 69 -11.70 -14.14 -7.04
N ARG A 70 -12.33 -14.21 -5.86
CA ARG A 70 -12.02 -13.34 -4.72
C ARG A 70 -10.88 -13.87 -3.89
N ASP A 71 -9.87 -13.04 -3.68
CA ASP A 71 -8.81 -13.29 -2.71
C ASP A 71 -8.68 -12.09 -1.78
N MET A 72 -7.92 -12.26 -0.70
CA MET A 72 -7.68 -11.18 0.24
C MET A 72 -6.41 -11.41 1.04
N TYR A 73 -5.80 -10.33 1.52
CA TYR A 73 -4.73 -10.41 2.50
C TYR A 73 -4.89 -9.34 3.57
N LYS A 74 -4.30 -9.55 4.75
CA LYS A 74 -4.29 -8.57 5.84
C LYS A 74 -2.89 -8.11 6.12
N VAL A 75 -2.71 -6.80 6.22
CA VAL A 75 -1.45 -6.18 6.61
C VAL A 75 -1.63 -5.30 7.83
N ARG A 76 -0.59 -5.24 8.65
CA ARG A 76 -0.42 -4.21 9.68
C ARG A 76 0.55 -3.18 9.15
N VAL A 77 0.09 -1.94 9.06
CA VAL A 77 0.88 -0.78 8.63
C VAL A 77 1.16 0.08 9.85
N SER A 78 2.44 0.33 10.12
CA SER A 78 2.87 1.23 11.21
C SER A 78 3.77 2.35 10.70
N TYR A 79 3.60 3.52 11.29
CA TYR A 79 4.34 4.74 10.97
C TYR A 79 5.16 5.22 12.19
N GLY A 80 6.19 6.03 11.96
CA GLY A 80 7.13 6.49 12.99
C GLY A 80 6.50 7.30 14.12
N GLU A 81 5.37 7.96 13.87
CA GLU A 81 4.61 8.72 14.87
C GLU A 81 3.68 7.87 15.74
N GLY A 82 3.73 6.54 15.62
CA GLY A 82 2.96 5.59 16.44
C GLY A 82 1.60 5.20 15.85
N THR A 83 1.20 5.77 14.70
CA THR A 83 0.00 5.32 13.97
C THR A 83 0.17 3.86 13.54
N ILE A 84 -0.77 2.99 13.94
CA ILE A 84 -0.85 1.59 13.52
C ILE A 84 -2.25 1.33 12.94
N LYS A 85 -2.31 0.68 11.79
CA LYS A 85 -3.57 0.31 11.12
C LYS A 85 -3.50 -1.14 10.65
N ASP A 86 -4.56 -1.90 10.91
CA ASP A 86 -4.78 -3.19 10.25
C ASP A 86 -5.67 -2.96 9.03
N VAL A 87 -5.18 -3.36 7.86
CA VAL A 87 -5.86 -3.16 6.58
C VAL A 87 -6.14 -4.53 5.96
N THR A 88 -7.39 -4.73 5.56
CA THR A 88 -7.80 -5.86 4.73
C THR A 88 -7.84 -5.39 3.28
N VAL A 89 -7.01 -5.99 2.43
CA VAL A 89 -7.01 -5.74 0.99
C VAL A 89 -7.83 -6.83 0.33
N ASN A 90 -8.94 -6.44 -0.29
CA ASN A 90 -9.80 -7.35 -1.05
C ASN A 90 -9.41 -7.29 -2.53
N ILE A 91 -9.30 -8.45 -3.16
CA ILE A 91 -8.88 -8.62 -4.55
C ILE A 91 -9.96 -9.40 -5.30
N ASN A 92 -10.25 -8.99 -6.53
CA ASN A 92 -11.06 -9.78 -7.46
C ASN A 92 -10.23 -10.04 -8.72
N VAL A 93 -9.78 -11.27 -8.90
CA VAL A 93 -9.03 -11.70 -10.08
C VAL A 93 -10.02 -12.02 -11.19
N ILE A 94 -10.03 -11.18 -12.23
CA ILE A 94 -10.90 -11.33 -13.39
C ILE A 94 -10.20 -12.13 -14.50
N LYS A 95 -11.00 -12.88 -15.26
CA LYS A 95 -10.53 -13.51 -16.49
C LYS A 95 -10.46 -12.47 -17.59
N ASN A 96 -9.31 -12.39 -18.27
CA ASN A 96 -9.17 -11.61 -19.50
C ASN A 96 -9.94 -12.25 -20.65
#